data_AF-A0A2N0ZSY4-F1
#
_entry.id   AF-A0A2N0ZSY4-F1
#
_cell.length_a   1.000
_cell.length_b   1.000
_cell.length_c   1.000
_cell.angle_alpha   90.00
_cell.angle_beta   90.00
_cell.angle_gamma   90.00
#
_symmetry.space_group_name_H-M   'P 1'
#
loop_
_entity.id
_entity.type
_entity.pdbx_description
1 polymer ?
#
loop_
_entity_poly.entity_id
_entity_poly.type
_entity_poly.pdbx_seq_one_letter_code
_entity_poly.pdbx_strand_id
1 'polypeptide(L)'
;MLLRLSVLYMLSISAVSFTHAADVVLPDSLIVDLVEQHCSSPQPNSEVNKATKASLDLEYDCSDKYDDADGTEQSMDYSLRLLPLMTQDFNRDGIKDIVLEIESSGPLGGSVTTNSAVHYLLLDKSNRVINEHEVLLYAPFSEHIVEYEVKGNRIHYTAAPNYRSHPEAYDNGELIEPTISFDINWIKGVPISTYYRDNCQLSEETDKRIFANAPSVKRIATIDIHDYTQLVEEKLHINNMQVSAELGGCDTKSVRFSIQPSAGHNLPVLADILQTLIPVTSQHKPLRELLKMDQQSQIVFGEVMSLSDNWSGQVHIERGFENASVIINIAEQD
;
A
#
# COMPACT_ATOMS: atom_id res chain seq x y z
N MET A 1 -30.98 -44.99 8.12
CA MET A 1 -30.00 -44.74 7.04
C MET A 1 -30.43 -43.50 6.29
N LEU A 2 -29.97 -42.33 6.73
CA LEU A 2 -30.15 -41.06 6.02
C LEU A 2 -28.83 -40.78 5.29
N LEU A 3 -28.84 -40.85 3.96
CA LEU A 3 -27.81 -40.23 3.13
C LEU A 3 -28.01 -38.72 3.24
N ARG A 4 -27.12 -38.02 3.95
CA ARG A 4 -26.97 -36.57 3.79
C ARG A 4 -25.99 -36.35 2.64
N LEU A 5 -26.52 -35.86 1.52
CA LEU A 5 -25.74 -35.29 0.44
C LEU A 5 -25.02 -34.05 0.98
N SER A 6 -23.70 -34.12 1.11
CA SER A 6 -22.86 -32.95 1.34
C SER A 6 -22.77 -32.19 0.02
N VAL A 7 -23.52 -31.09 -0.09
CA VAL A 7 -23.33 -30.13 -1.17
C VAL A 7 -22.14 -29.26 -0.79
N LEU A 8 -21.00 -29.54 -1.42
CA LEU A 8 -19.86 -28.63 -1.45
C LEU A 8 -20.30 -27.40 -2.25
N TYR A 9 -20.58 -26.28 -1.59
CA TYR A 9 -20.65 -25.00 -2.27
C TYR A 9 -19.22 -24.61 -2.64
N MET A 10 -18.84 -24.88 -3.89
CA MET A 10 -17.75 -24.18 -4.54
C MET A 10 -18.08 -22.68 -4.45
N LEU A 11 -17.24 -21.92 -3.76
CA LEU A 11 -17.12 -20.48 -3.98
C LEU A 11 -16.85 -20.30 -5.48
N SER A 12 -17.92 -20.00 -6.20
CA SER A 12 -17.85 -19.57 -7.59
C SER A 12 -17.04 -18.30 -7.61
N ILE A 13 -15.82 -18.38 -8.17
CA ILE A 13 -15.06 -17.22 -8.63
C ILE A 13 -16.02 -16.45 -9.54
N SER A 14 -16.51 -15.33 -9.03
CA SER A 14 -17.47 -14.47 -9.71
C SER A 14 -16.85 -14.05 -11.04
N ALA A 15 -17.49 -14.44 -12.14
CA ALA A 15 -17.11 -13.97 -13.46
C ALA A 15 -17.31 -12.45 -13.51
N VAL A 16 -16.21 -11.69 -13.41
CA VAL A 16 -16.20 -10.25 -13.61
C VAL A 16 -16.80 -9.97 -14.99
N SER A 17 -17.93 -9.26 -15.02
CA SER A 17 -18.62 -8.94 -16.27
C SER A 17 -17.88 -7.81 -16.99
N PHE A 18 -16.84 -8.16 -17.75
CA PHE A 18 -16.08 -7.27 -18.63
C PHE A 18 -16.95 -6.71 -19.76
N THR A 19 -17.72 -5.66 -19.49
CA THR A 19 -18.50 -4.97 -20.54
C THR A 19 -17.94 -3.60 -20.92
N HIS A 20 -16.82 -3.15 -20.32
CA HIS A 20 -16.24 -1.81 -20.57
C HIS A 20 -14.73 -1.78 -20.88
N ALA A 21 -14.00 -2.90 -20.75
CA ALA A 21 -12.54 -2.93 -20.94
C ALA A 21 -12.06 -2.79 -22.40
N ALA A 22 -12.97 -2.77 -23.39
CA ALA A 22 -12.62 -2.97 -24.80
C ALA A 22 -11.88 -1.81 -25.49
N ASP A 23 -11.76 -0.62 -24.88
CA ASP A 23 -11.27 0.59 -25.57
C ASP A 23 -9.98 1.21 -25.01
N VAL A 24 -9.38 0.66 -23.94
CA VAL A 24 -8.14 1.21 -23.36
C VAL A 24 -6.92 0.54 -23.99
N VAL A 25 -6.07 1.34 -24.63
CA VAL A 25 -4.80 0.89 -25.23
C VAL A 25 -3.64 1.42 -24.40
N LEU A 26 -2.82 0.52 -23.85
CA LEU A 26 -1.61 0.90 -23.13
C LEU A 26 -0.50 1.35 -24.11
N PRO A 27 0.27 2.40 -23.80
CA PRO A 27 1.47 2.75 -24.56
C PRO A 27 2.52 1.62 -24.49
N ASP A 28 3.19 1.32 -25.61
CA ASP A 28 4.23 0.28 -25.69
C ASP A 28 5.34 0.44 -24.63
N SER A 29 5.78 1.68 -24.40
CA SER A 29 6.80 1.97 -23.38
C SER A 29 6.32 1.62 -21.97
N LEU A 30 5.06 1.89 -21.66
CA LEU A 30 4.48 1.57 -20.37
C LEU A 30 4.33 0.05 -20.19
N ILE A 31 3.98 -0.68 -21.25
CA ILE A 31 3.92 -2.14 -21.21
C ILE A 31 5.29 -2.71 -20.86
N VAL A 32 6.36 -2.24 -21.52
CA VAL A 32 7.73 -2.69 -21.23
C VAL A 32 8.10 -2.40 -19.78
N ASP A 33 7.87 -1.16 -19.31
CA ASP A 33 8.20 -0.75 -17.93
C ASP A 33 7.46 -1.63 -16.89
N LEU A 34 6.16 -1.87 -17.07
CA LEU A 34 5.35 -2.70 -16.17
C LEU A 34 5.79 -4.17 -16.18
N VAL A 35 6.09 -4.71 -17.36
CA VAL A 35 6.57 -6.10 -17.46
C VAL A 35 7.92 -6.27 -16.79
N GLU A 36 8.88 -5.36 -17.03
CA GLU A 36 10.20 -5.41 -16.40
C GLU A 36 10.13 -5.26 -14.86
N GLN A 37 9.16 -4.48 -14.36
CA GLN A 37 8.95 -4.29 -12.91
C GLN A 37 8.38 -5.54 -12.22
N HIS A 38 7.55 -6.32 -12.92
CA HIS A 38 6.76 -7.40 -12.33
C HIS A 38 7.14 -8.81 -12.81
N CYS A 39 8.11 -8.92 -13.71
CA CYS A 39 8.52 -10.18 -14.35
C CYS A 39 10.03 -10.25 -14.60
N SER A 40 10.75 -11.13 -13.91
CA SER A 40 12.21 -11.26 -14.04
C SER A 40 12.69 -11.87 -15.37
N SER A 41 11.82 -12.59 -16.10
CA SER A 41 12.14 -13.27 -17.36
C SER A 41 10.91 -13.41 -18.26
N PRO A 42 10.42 -12.30 -18.83
CA PRO A 42 9.15 -12.28 -19.55
C PRO A 42 9.21 -13.01 -20.89
N GLN A 43 8.27 -13.92 -21.11
CA GLN A 43 8.00 -14.55 -22.40
C GLN A 43 6.53 -14.34 -22.78
N PRO A 44 6.21 -13.69 -23.91
CA PRO A 44 4.81 -13.53 -24.32
C PRO A 44 4.11 -14.89 -24.50
N ASN A 45 2.95 -15.09 -23.87
CA ASN A 45 2.25 -16.37 -23.90
C ASN A 45 1.52 -16.62 -25.24
N SER A 46 2.20 -17.30 -26.17
CA SER A 46 1.74 -17.41 -27.56
C SER A 46 0.50 -18.30 -27.83
N GLU A 47 0.03 -19.08 -26.84
CA GLU A 47 -1.14 -19.97 -26.99
C GLU A 47 -2.46 -19.29 -26.64
N VAL A 48 -2.50 -18.49 -25.56
CA VAL A 48 -3.63 -17.63 -25.23
C VAL A 48 -3.80 -16.54 -26.30
N ASN A 49 -2.68 -15.97 -26.75
CA ASN A 49 -2.63 -14.88 -27.73
C ASN A 49 -3.13 -15.24 -29.15
N LYS A 50 -3.47 -16.52 -29.40
CA LYS A 50 -4.08 -16.97 -30.67
C LYS A 50 -5.60 -17.13 -30.61
N ALA A 51 -6.19 -17.21 -29.41
CA ALA A 51 -7.60 -17.52 -29.21
C ALA A 51 -8.52 -16.28 -29.14
N THR A 52 -7.98 -15.12 -28.77
CA THR A 52 -8.73 -13.88 -28.51
C THR A 52 -8.41 -12.80 -29.55
N LYS A 53 -9.29 -12.63 -30.54
CA LYS A 53 -9.08 -11.67 -31.66
C LYS A 53 -9.49 -10.22 -31.33
N ALA A 54 -9.64 -9.83 -30.07
CA ALA A 54 -10.23 -8.53 -29.71
C ALA A 54 -9.85 -7.99 -28.31
N SER A 55 -8.56 -7.97 -27.98
CA SER A 55 -7.89 -6.97 -27.13
C SER A 55 -6.39 -7.27 -27.23
N LEU A 56 -5.50 -6.30 -27.01
CA LEU A 56 -4.07 -6.62 -26.93
C LEU A 56 -3.87 -7.60 -25.76
N ASP A 57 -3.56 -8.85 -26.06
CA ASP A 57 -3.35 -9.91 -25.06
C ASP A 57 -1.98 -9.70 -24.39
N LEU A 58 -1.99 -8.98 -23.25
CA LEU A 58 -0.81 -8.61 -22.45
C LEU A 58 -0.53 -9.64 -21.36
N GLU A 59 -0.43 -10.91 -21.75
CA GLU A 59 -0.10 -12.03 -20.86
C GLU A 59 1.32 -12.56 -21.13
N TYR A 60 2.08 -12.73 -20.06
CA TYR A 60 3.49 -13.12 -20.07
C TYR A 60 3.71 -14.28 -19.13
N ASP A 61 4.46 -15.27 -19.58
CA ASP A 61 5.03 -16.29 -18.72
C ASP A 61 6.31 -15.73 -18.10
N CYS A 62 6.43 -15.88 -16.78
CA CYS A 62 7.48 -15.33 -15.94
C CYS A 62 8.14 -16.44 -15.13
N SER A 63 9.38 -16.21 -14.73
CA SER A 63 10.13 -17.12 -13.88
C SER A 63 11.06 -16.34 -12.96
N ASP A 64 10.86 -16.45 -11.66
CA ASP A 64 11.74 -15.87 -10.66
C ASP A 64 12.69 -16.94 -10.12
N LYS A 65 13.99 -16.63 -10.15
CA LYS A 65 15.03 -17.49 -9.59
C LYS A 65 15.30 -17.09 -8.14
N TYR A 66 15.36 -18.08 -7.26
CA TYR A 66 15.73 -17.87 -5.87
C TYR A 66 16.60 -19.02 -5.38
N ASP A 67 17.55 -18.72 -4.50
CA ASP A 67 18.35 -19.74 -3.83
C ASP A 67 17.57 -20.29 -2.63
N ASP A 68 17.46 -21.62 -2.53
CA ASP A 68 16.94 -22.22 -1.30
C ASP A 68 17.97 -22.15 -0.15
N ALA A 69 17.55 -22.60 1.04
CA ALA A 69 18.40 -22.54 2.24
C ALA A 69 19.71 -23.34 2.11
N ASP A 70 19.80 -24.25 1.13
CA ASP A 70 20.97 -25.06 0.83
C ASP A 70 21.81 -24.49 -0.32
N GLY A 71 21.43 -23.33 -0.88
CA GLY A 71 22.12 -22.66 -1.98
C GLY A 71 21.87 -23.31 -3.35
N THR A 72 20.80 -24.10 -3.48
CA THR A 72 20.36 -24.64 -4.77
C THR A 72 19.41 -23.64 -5.43
N GLU A 73 19.72 -23.24 -6.66
CA GLU A 73 18.86 -22.36 -7.46
C GLU A 73 17.53 -23.08 -7.78
N GLN A 74 16.43 -22.53 -7.29
CA GLN A 74 15.07 -22.89 -7.62
C GLN A 74 14.47 -21.85 -8.55
N SER A 75 13.46 -22.24 -9.33
CA SER A 75 12.67 -21.32 -10.14
C SER A 75 11.19 -21.44 -9.78
N MET A 76 10.52 -20.30 -9.70
CA MET A 76 9.07 -20.22 -9.56
C MET A 76 8.48 -19.59 -10.81
N ASP A 77 7.75 -20.40 -11.56
CA ASP A 77 7.05 -19.95 -12.75
C ASP A 77 5.67 -19.40 -12.38
N TYR A 78 5.29 -18.30 -13.01
CA TYR A 78 4.00 -17.65 -12.86
C TYR A 78 3.61 -16.96 -14.17
N SER A 79 2.32 -16.68 -14.36
CA SER A 79 1.87 -15.79 -15.43
C SER A 79 1.61 -14.39 -14.89
N LEU A 80 1.90 -13.38 -15.70
CA LEU A 80 1.60 -11.98 -15.47
C LEU A 80 0.62 -11.53 -16.55
N ARG A 81 -0.48 -10.89 -16.16
CA ARG A 81 -1.48 -10.37 -17.08
C ARG A 81 -1.80 -8.93 -16.77
N LEU A 82 -1.71 -8.07 -17.79
CA LEU A 82 -2.09 -6.66 -17.69
C LEU A 82 -3.49 -6.46 -18.27
N LEU A 83 -4.40 -5.98 -17.44
CA LEU A 83 -5.82 -5.84 -17.76
C LEU A 83 -6.23 -4.37 -17.69
N PRO A 84 -6.18 -3.61 -18.80
CA PRO A 84 -6.60 -2.21 -18.80
C PRO A 84 -8.09 -2.08 -18.44
N LEU A 85 -8.39 -1.22 -17.47
CA LEU A 85 -9.75 -1.04 -16.94
C LEU A 85 -10.37 0.28 -17.41
N MET A 86 -9.66 1.39 -17.25
CA MET A 86 -10.14 2.73 -17.64
C MET A 86 -9.00 3.73 -17.82
N THR A 87 -9.31 4.88 -18.42
CA THR A 87 -8.41 6.05 -18.47
C THR A 87 -9.11 7.29 -17.97
N GLN A 88 -8.41 8.12 -17.22
CA GLN A 88 -8.95 9.37 -16.68
C GLN A 88 -7.82 10.36 -16.39
N ASP A 89 -8.08 11.66 -16.37
CA ASP A 89 -7.12 12.66 -15.88
C ASP A 89 -7.37 12.88 -14.36
N PHE A 90 -6.62 12.18 -13.51
CA PHE A 90 -6.82 12.17 -12.05
C PHE A 90 -6.27 13.42 -11.36
N ASN A 91 -5.23 14.03 -11.93
CA ASN A 91 -4.57 15.21 -11.37
C ASN A 91 -4.96 16.54 -12.06
N ARG A 92 -5.75 16.48 -13.14
CA ARG A 92 -6.26 17.60 -13.95
C ARG A 92 -5.16 18.40 -14.66
N ASP A 93 -4.09 17.73 -15.10
CA ASP A 93 -2.99 18.35 -15.83
C ASP A 93 -3.14 18.24 -17.37
N GLY A 94 -4.22 17.61 -17.84
CA GLY A 94 -4.51 17.38 -19.25
C GLY A 94 -3.88 16.11 -19.84
N ILE A 95 -3.21 15.30 -19.02
CA ILE A 95 -2.66 13.99 -19.38
C ILE A 95 -3.67 12.92 -18.95
N LYS A 96 -3.84 11.88 -19.77
CA LYS A 96 -4.67 10.74 -19.40
C LYS A 96 -3.84 9.75 -18.60
N ASP A 97 -4.25 9.51 -17.38
CA ASP A 97 -3.77 8.45 -16.52
C ASP A 97 -4.48 7.13 -16.85
N ILE A 98 -3.91 6.03 -16.37
CA ILE A 98 -4.36 4.68 -16.68
C ILE A 98 -4.71 3.96 -15.38
N VAL A 99 -5.80 3.20 -15.42
CA VAL A 99 -6.12 2.19 -14.41
C VAL A 99 -6.11 0.83 -15.07
N LEU A 100 -5.39 -0.11 -14.50
CA LEU A 100 -5.32 -1.49 -14.94
C LEU A 100 -5.30 -2.42 -13.73
N GLU A 101 -5.81 -3.63 -13.90
CA GLU A 101 -5.48 -4.73 -13.01
C GLU A 101 -4.19 -5.39 -13.49
N ILE A 102 -3.28 -5.66 -12.55
CA ILE A 102 -2.12 -6.51 -12.78
C ILE A 102 -2.41 -7.80 -12.04
N GLU A 103 -2.69 -8.86 -12.80
CA GLU A 103 -2.89 -10.20 -12.25
C GLU A 103 -1.59 -10.99 -12.35
N SER A 104 -1.23 -11.65 -11.26
CA SER A 104 -0.15 -12.62 -11.24
C SER A 104 -0.71 -13.96 -10.75
N SER A 105 -0.41 -15.04 -11.46
CA SER A 105 -0.92 -16.38 -11.16
C SER A 105 0.21 -17.40 -11.14
N GLY A 106 0.40 -18.03 -9.99
CA GLY A 106 1.49 -18.98 -9.75
C GLY A 106 1.35 -19.66 -8.38
N PRO A 107 2.34 -20.46 -7.95
CA PRO A 107 2.39 -21.00 -6.59
C PRO A 107 2.18 -19.90 -5.54
N LEU A 108 1.33 -20.13 -4.54
CA LEU A 108 0.93 -19.13 -3.54
C LEU A 108 0.19 -17.89 -4.10
N GLY A 109 -0.39 -17.96 -5.30
CA GLY A 109 -1.17 -16.87 -5.87
C GLY A 109 -0.38 -15.89 -6.72
N GLY A 110 0.81 -16.26 -7.18
CA GLY A 110 1.66 -15.43 -8.03
C GLY A 110 3.15 -15.70 -7.81
N SER A 111 3.94 -14.64 -7.85
CA SER A 111 5.31 -14.65 -7.29
C SER A 111 5.28 -14.13 -5.85
N VAL A 112 6.43 -14.18 -5.15
CA VAL A 112 6.57 -13.52 -3.83
C VAL A 112 6.37 -12.00 -3.89
N THR A 113 6.43 -11.41 -5.09
CA THR A 113 6.46 -9.96 -5.30
C THR A 113 5.30 -9.43 -6.15
N THR A 114 4.47 -10.31 -6.72
CA THR A 114 3.38 -9.92 -7.62
C THR A 114 2.12 -10.69 -7.27
N ASN A 115 1.17 -10.00 -6.64
CA ASN A 115 -0.19 -10.44 -6.33
C ASN A 115 -1.18 -9.83 -7.34
N SER A 116 -2.47 -10.18 -7.27
CA SER A 116 -3.51 -9.46 -8.04
C SER A 116 -3.86 -8.14 -7.36
N ALA A 117 -3.77 -7.03 -8.12
CA ALA A 117 -4.07 -5.69 -7.63
C ALA A 117 -4.56 -4.76 -8.76
N VAL A 118 -5.37 -3.75 -8.39
CA VAL A 118 -5.73 -2.65 -9.30
C VAL A 118 -4.77 -1.48 -9.09
N HIS A 119 -4.09 -1.09 -10.16
CA HIS A 119 -3.10 -0.03 -10.19
C HIS A 119 -3.67 1.21 -10.85
N TYR A 120 -3.58 2.34 -10.17
CA TYR A 120 -3.85 3.68 -10.69
C TYR A 120 -2.52 4.37 -10.99
N LEU A 121 -2.20 4.51 -12.26
CA LEU A 121 -0.92 5.04 -12.73
C LEU A 121 -1.06 6.47 -13.21
N LEU A 122 -0.50 7.42 -12.46
CA LEU A 122 -0.40 8.81 -12.90
C LEU A 122 0.78 8.95 -13.86
N LEU A 123 0.54 9.54 -15.02
CA LEU A 123 1.51 9.57 -16.12
C LEU A 123 2.02 10.99 -16.41
N ASP A 124 3.27 11.09 -16.88
CA ASP A 124 3.78 12.31 -17.51
C ASP A 124 3.49 12.36 -19.03
N LYS A 125 3.89 13.46 -19.68
CA LYS A 125 3.68 13.65 -21.14
C LYS A 125 4.43 12.64 -22.01
N SER A 126 5.38 11.90 -21.43
CA SER A 126 6.14 10.84 -22.08
C SER A 126 5.59 9.46 -21.72
N ASN A 127 4.40 9.39 -21.12
CA ASN A 127 3.75 8.17 -20.63
C ASN A 127 4.55 7.40 -19.56
N ARG A 128 5.39 8.09 -18.78
CA ARG A 128 6.11 7.47 -17.66
C ARG A 128 5.29 7.60 -16.38
N VAL A 129 5.31 6.55 -15.55
CA VAL A 129 4.68 6.58 -14.23
C VAL A 129 5.40 7.57 -13.33
N ILE A 130 4.68 8.59 -12.85
CA ILE A 130 5.19 9.58 -11.89
C ILE A 130 4.67 9.34 -10.48
N ASN A 131 3.54 8.64 -10.36
CA ASN A 131 2.98 8.19 -9.10
C ASN A 131 2.07 6.99 -9.35
N GLU A 132 1.93 6.16 -8.34
CA GLU A 132 1.15 4.94 -8.39
C GLU A 132 0.36 4.79 -7.09
N HIS A 133 -0.89 4.36 -7.22
CA HIS A 133 -1.68 3.90 -6.10
C HIS A 133 -2.25 2.51 -6.40
N GLU A 134 -2.10 1.61 -5.45
CA GLU A 134 -2.49 0.21 -5.57
C GLU A 134 -3.65 -0.10 -4.61
N VAL A 135 -4.62 -0.86 -5.11
CA VAL A 135 -5.59 -1.59 -4.29
C VAL A 135 -5.31 -3.07 -4.44
N LEU A 136 -4.76 -3.67 -3.39
CA LEU A 136 -4.52 -5.12 -3.36
C LEU A 136 -5.86 -5.86 -3.42
N LEU A 137 -6.02 -6.71 -4.44
CA LEU A 137 -7.23 -7.53 -4.59
C LEU A 137 -7.13 -8.81 -3.76
N TYR A 138 -5.99 -9.50 -3.87
CA TYR A 138 -5.80 -10.76 -3.17
C TYR A 138 -4.33 -11.06 -2.92
N ALA A 139 -3.99 -11.41 -1.68
CA ALA A 139 -2.79 -12.16 -1.35
C ALA A 139 -3.14 -13.27 -0.33
N PRO A 140 -2.35 -14.35 -0.21
CA PRO A 140 -2.65 -15.43 0.74
C PRO A 140 -2.85 -15.01 2.18
N PHE A 141 -2.19 -13.93 2.62
CA PHE A 141 -2.25 -13.41 3.98
C PHE A 141 -2.58 -11.91 4.02
N SER A 142 -3.22 -11.38 2.97
CA SER A 142 -3.78 -10.02 3.04
C SER A 142 -4.87 -9.93 4.10
N GLU A 143 -5.08 -8.76 4.70
CA GLU A 143 -6.20 -8.52 5.63
C GLU A 143 -7.56 -8.79 4.97
N HIS A 144 -7.69 -8.43 3.68
CA HIS A 144 -8.92 -8.55 2.92
C HIS A 144 -8.74 -9.29 1.60
N ILE A 145 -9.84 -9.89 1.12
CA ILE A 145 -10.07 -10.27 -0.27
C ILE A 145 -10.98 -9.19 -0.86
N VAL A 146 -10.54 -8.52 -1.91
CA VAL A 146 -11.23 -7.39 -2.52
C VAL A 146 -11.71 -7.77 -3.91
N GLU A 147 -13.00 -7.58 -4.15
CA GLU A 147 -13.61 -7.64 -5.47
C GLU A 147 -13.89 -6.22 -5.98
N TYR A 148 -13.96 -6.06 -7.30
CA TYR A 148 -14.27 -4.77 -7.90
C TYR A 148 -15.27 -4.84 -9.06
N GLU A 149 -16.00 -3.75 -9.26
CA GLU A 149 -16.90 -3.54 -10.40
C GLU A 149 -16.63 -2.19 -11.06
N VAL A 150 -16.42 -2.19 -12.37
CA VAL A 150 -16.23 -0.96 -13.16
C VAL A 150 -17.57 -0.44 -13.67
N LYS A 151 -17.96 0.76 -13.27
CA LYS A 151 -19.20 1.45 -13.71
C LYS A 151 -18.88 2.83 -14.28
N GLY A 152 -18.78 2.92 -15.60
CA GLY A 152 -18.39 4.17 -16.28
C GLY A 152 -16.96 4.54 -15.92
N ASN A 153 -16.74 5.74 -15.37
CA ASN A 153 -15.42 6.23 -14.95
C ASN A 153 -15.17 6.02 -13.44
N ARG A 154 -15.71 4.94 -12.86
CA ARG A 154 -15.57 4.61 -11.45
C ARG A 154 -15.35 3.13 -11.28
N ILE A 155 -14.54 2.79 -10.29
CA ILE A 155 -14.36 1.42 -9.80
C ILE A 155 -14.90 1.38 -8.38
N HIS A 156 -15.87 0.50 -8.16
CA HIS A 156 -16.43 0.20 -6.85
C HIS A 156 -15.77 -1.05 -6.30
N TYR A 157 -15.30 -1.00 -5.06
CA TYR A 157 -14.61 -2.08 -4.38
C TYR A 157 -15.45 -2.62 -3.24
N THR A 158 -15.38 -3.93 -3.02
CA THR A 158 -15.92 -4.62 -1.85
C THR A 158 -14.83 -5.47 -1.24
N ALA A 159 -14.42 -5.17 -0.01
CA ALA A 159 -13.40 -5.88 0.74
C ALA A 159 -14.05 -6.73 1.85
N ALA A 160 -13.79 -8.04 1.82
CA ALA A 160 -14.19 -8.98 2.86
C ALA A 160 -12.95 -9.45 3.63
N PRO A 161 -13.01 -9.64 4.97
CA PRO A 161 -11.90 -10.18 5.73
C PRO A 161 -11.36 -11.48 5.11
N ASN A 162 -10.05 -11.62 4.97
CA ASN A 162 -9.47 -12.83 4.41
C ASN A 162 -9.54 -13.95 5.44
N TYR A 163 -10.24 -15.05 5.13
CA TYR A 163 -10.37 -16.21 6.02
C TYR A 163 -9.02 -16.75 6.57
N ARG A 164 -7.92 -16.60 5.83
CA ARG A 164 -6.60 -17.07 6.27
C ARG A 164 -5.99 -16.21 7.37
N SER A 165 -6.17 -14.89 7.28
CA SER A 165 -5.68 -13.92 8.26
C SER A 165 -6.67 -13.73 9.41
N HIS A 166 -7.97 -13.83 9.11
CA HIS A 166 -9.08 -13.62 10.03
C HIS A 166 -10.06 -14.80 10.01
N PRO A 167 -9.66 -16.00 10.44
CA PRO A 167 -10.57 -17.14 10.54
C PRO A 167 -11.73 -16.86 11.52
N GLU A 168 -11.55 -15.96 12.48
CA GLU A 168 -12.57 -15.50 13.42
C GLU A 168 -13.73 -14.75 12.77
N ALA A 169 -13.53 -14.18 11.58
CA ALA A 169 -14.58 -13.46 10.84
C ALA A 169 -15.60 -14.39 10.17
N TYR A 170 -15.48 -15.71 10.37
CA TYR A 170 -16.28 -16.73 9.70
C TYR A 170 -16.82 -17.77 10.68
N ASP A 171 -18.09 -18.15 10.54
CA ASP A 171 -18.71 -19.28 11.24
C ASP A 171 -19.12 -20.36 10.23
N ASN A 172 -18.59 -21.58 10.40
CA ASN A 172 -18.79 -22.71 9.47
C ASN A 172 -18.50 -22.39 7.99
N GLY A 173 -17.59 -21.44 7.73
CA GLY A 173 -17.21 -20.99 6.39
C GLY A 173 -18.10 -19.87 5.82
N GLU A 174 -19.10 -19.40 6.56
CA GLU A 174 -19.91 -18.24 6.20
C GLU A 174 -19.34 -16.97 6.87
N LEU A 175 -19.19 -15.90 6.09
CA LEU A 175 -18.71 -14.61 6.59
C LEU A 175 -19.76 -14.02 7.56
N ILE A 176 -19.33 -13.69 8.79
CA ILE A 176 -20.17 -13.09 9.83
C ILE A 176 -19.85 -11.62 10.09
N GLU A 177 -18.66 -11.17 9.71
CA GLU A 177 -18.25 -9.75 9.79
C GLU A 177 -18.71 -8.97 8.55
N PRO A 178 -19.01 -7.66 8.68
CA PRO A 178 -19.44 -6.85 7.54
C PRO A 178 -18.30 -6.64 6.54
N THR A 179 -18.67 -6.55 5.25
CA THR A 179 -17.74 -6.13 4.21
C THR A 179 -17.59 -4.61 4.19
N ILE A 180 -16.42 -4.14 3.76
CA ILE A 180 -16.16 -2.72 3.51
C ILE A 180 -16.45 -2.45 2.04
N SER A 181 -17.25 -1.42 1.75
CA SER A 181 -17.54 -0.98 0.38
C SER A 181 -17.03 0.43 0.14
N PHE A 182 -16.28 0.65 -0.94
CA PHE A 182 -15.67 1.94 -1.20
C PHE A 182 -15.40 2.21 -2.68
N ASP A 183 -15.35 3.49 -3.04
CA ASP A 183 -14.81 3.98 -4.30
C ASP A 183 -13.53 4.78 -4.02
N ILE A 184 -12.64 4.88 -5.02
CA ILE A 184 -11.50 5.80 -4.97
C ILE A 184 -11.86 7.09 -5.71
N ASN A 185 -11.79 8.21 -4.99
CA ASN A 185 -11.93 9.54 -5.57
C ASN A 185 -10.57 10.24 -5.64
N TRP A 186 -10.31 10.93 -6.74
CA TRP A 186 -9.08 11.69 -6.94
C TRP A 186 -9.32 13.18 -6.73
N ILE A 187 -8.62 13.76 -5.74
CA ILE A 187 -8.67 15.20 -5.46
C ILE A 187 -7.28 15.78 -5.71
N LYS A 188 -7.12 16.47 -6.85
CA LYS A 188 -5.84 17.09 -7.28
C LYS A 188 -4.68 16.08 -7.30
N GLY A 189 -4.92 14.88 -7.84
CA GLY A 189 -3.90 13.83 -7.94
C GLY A 189 -3.64 13.04 -6.64
N VAL A 190 -4.43 13.28 -5.59
CA VAL A 190 -4.38 12.48 -4.34
C VAL A 190 -5.59 11.54 -4.30
N PRO A 191 -5.39 10.22 -4.14
CA PRO A 191 -6.49 9.26 -3.99
C PRO A 191 -7.08 9.36 -2.58
N ILE A 192 -8.41 9.28 -2.50
CA ILE A 192 -9.18 9.29 -1.26
C ILE A 192 -10.28 8.24 -1.35
N SER A 193 -10.27 7.27 -0.44
CA SER A 193 -11.34 6.28 -0.29
C SER A 193 -12.62 6.94 0.23
N THR A 194 -13.78 6.59 -0.32
CA THR A 194 -15.07 6.99 0.25
C THR A 194 -15.26 6.42 1.65
N TYR A 195 -14.75 5.22 1.93
CA TYR A 195 -14.83 4.63 3.27
C TYR A 195 -14.16 5.53 4.30
N TYR A 196 -12.92 5.95 4.03
CA TYR A 196 -12.19 6.89 4.89
C TYR A 196 -12.94 8.20 5.10
N ARG A 197 -13.40 8.82 4.01
CA ARG A 197 -14.13 10.10 4.05
C ARG A 197 -15.41 10.02 4.89
N ASP A 198 -16.13 8.91 4.78
CA ASP A 198 -17.48 8.79 5.33
C ASP A 198 -17.48 8.21 6.75
N ASN A 199 -16.39 7.54 7.18
CA ASN A 199 -16.36 6.79 8.45
C ASN A 199 -15.23 7.18 9.41
N CYS A 200 -14.24 7.99 9.00
CA CYS A 200 -13.08 8.31 9.86
C CYS A 200 -13.05 9.77 10.30
N GLN A 201 -12.87 10.01 11.60
CA GLN A 201 -12.70 11.37 12.14
C GLN A 201 -11.48 12.10 11.56
N LEU A 202 -10.35 11.40 11.36
CA LEU A 202 -9.15 11.99 10.78
C LEU A 202 -9.41 12.53 9.35
N SER A 203 -10.43 12.04 8.65
CA SER A 203 -10.77 12.55 7.31
C SER A 203 -11.22 14.03 7.34
N GLU A 204 -11.78 14.48 8.46
CA GLU A 204 -12.24 15.85 8.69
C GLU A 204 -11.09 16.83 8.95
N GLU A 205 -9.90 16.34 9.34
CA GLU A 205 -8.74 17.19 9.55
C GLU A 205 -8.26 17.84 8.25
N THR A 206 -8.30 19.17 8.21
CA THR A 206 -7.91 19.96 7.03
C THR A 206 -6.39 20.08 6.85
N ASP A 207 -5.62 20.09 7.95
CA ASP A 207 -4.16 20.21 7.91
C ASP A 207 -3.47 18.97 8.50
N LYS A 208 -3.14 18.05 7.61
CA LYS A 208 -2.43 16.80 7.91
C LYS A 208 -0.91 16.91 7.74
N ARG A 209 -0.33 18.12 7.85
CA ARG A 209 1.14 18.29 7.75
C ARG A 209 1.85 17.78 8.99
N ILE A 210 2.92 17.01 8.80
CA ILE A 210 3.76 16.50 9.89
C ILE A 210 4.89 17.47 10.16
N PHE A 211 5.61 17.92 9.14
CA PHE A 211 6.71 18.89 9.21
C PHE A 211 6.23 20.30 8.88
N ALA A 212 5.29 20.81 9.68
CA ALA A 212 4.60 22.08 9.43
C ALA A 212 5.52 23.32 9.30
N ASN A 213 6.72 23.30 9.90
CA ASN A 213 7.66 24.42 9.92
C ASN A 213 8.98 24.12 9.18
N ALA A 214 9.10 22.98 8.50
CA ALA A 214 10.31 22.67 7.73
C ALA A 214 10.25 23.25 6.30
N PRO A 215 11.35 23.79 5.77
CA PRO A 215 11.45 24.08 4.35
C PRO A 215 11.61 22.78 3.54
N SER A 216 11.16 22.80 2.29
CA SER A 216 11.47 21.76 1.28
C SER A 216 11.06 20.33 1.65
N VAL A 217 9.89 20.16 2.26
CA VAL A 217 9.31 18.85 2.56
C VAL A 217 8.74 18.23 1.29
N LYS A 218 9.15 17.00 0.96
CA LYS A 218 8.46 16.20 -0.06
C LYS A 218 7.29 15.50 0.60
N ARG A 219 6.07 15.76 0.14
CA ARG A 219 4.85 15.14 0.65
C ARG A 219 4.23 14.22 -0.39
N ILE A 220 3.84 13.04 0.05
CA ILE A 220 3.11 12.03 -0.72
C ILE A 220 1.87 11.69 0.10
N ALA A 221 0.72 11.56 -0.56
CA ALA A 221 -0.51 11.12 0.08
C ALA A 221 -1.12 10.00 -0.75
N THR A 222 -1.47 8.90 -0.10
CA THR A 222 -2.02 7.69 -0.71
C THR A 222 -3.10 7.11 0.20
N ILE A 223 -3.63 5.96 -0.15
CA ILE A 223 -4.52 5.17 0.69
C ILE A 223 -3.74 3.96 1.20
N ASP A 224 -3.88 3.63 2.48
CA ASP A 224 -3.37 2.40 3.07
C ASP A 224 -3.96 1.17 2.37
N ILE A 225 -3.11 0.22 2.03
CA ILE A 225 -3.47 -0.95 1.23
C ILE A 225 -4.33 -1.97 1.99
N HIS A 226 -4.33 -1.90 3.32
CA HIS A 226 -5.03 -2.81 4.22
C HIS A 226 -6.29 -2.16 4.82
N ASP A 227 -6.16 -0.92 5.28
CA ASP A 227 -7.22 -0.23 6.04
C ASP A 227 -8.10 0.67 5.16
N TYR A 228 -7.67 0.95 3.92
CA TYR A 228 -8.33 1.88 3.00
C TYR A 228 -8.49 3.30 3.58
N THR A 229 -7.64 3.66 4.54
CA THR A 229 -7.55 4.99 5.17
C THR A 229 -6.50 5.85 4.48
N GLN A 230 -6.51 7.16 4.67
CA GLN A 230 -5.47 8.01 4.07
C GLN A 230 -4.14 7.88 4.81
N LEU A 231 -3.07 7.63 4.07
CA LEU A 231 -1.69 7.77 4.53
C LEU A 231 -1.08 9.05 3.97
N VAL A 232 -0.40 9.80 4.82
CA VAL A 232 0.40 10.97 4.43
C VAL A 232 1.85 10.73 4.82
N GLU A 233 2.72 10.56 3.84
CA GLU A 233 4.15 10.47 4.03
C GLU A 233 4.81 11.83 3.74
N GLU A 234 5.64 12.31 4.65
CA GLU A 234 6.49 13.48 4.47
C GLU A 234 7.96 13.11 4.65
N LYS A 235 8.79 13.53 3.71
CA LYS A 235 10.25 13.29 3.70
C LYS A 235 11.01 14.60 3.81
N LEU A 236 11.99 14.61 4.70
CA LEU A 236 12.85 15.77 5.01
C LEU A 236 14.29 15.31 5.18
N HIS A 237 15.23 16.11 4.68
CA HIS A 237 16.65 15.99 5.03
C HIS A 237 17.04 17.13 5.97
N ILE A 238 17.52 16.82 7.17
CA ILE A 238 17.84 17.81 8.19
C ILE A 238 18.99 17.34 9.09
N ASN A 239 19.97 18.21 9.39
CA ASN A 239 21.09 17.93 10.29
C ASN A 239 21.79 16.58 10.03
N ASN A 240 22.09 16.29 8.75
CA ASN A 240 22.69 15.01 8.31
C ASN A 240 21.82 13.78 8.59
N MET A 241 20.50 13.94 8.73
CA MET A 241 19.54 12.85 8.82
C MET A 241 18.59 12.87 7.63
N GLN A 242 18.21 11.68 7.18
CA GLN A 242 17.04 11.46 6.35
C GLN A 242 15.89 11.06 7.26
N VAL A 243 14.81 11.83 7.23
CA VAL A 243 13.64 11.61 8.07
C VAL A 243 12.46 11.37 7.14
N SER A 244 11.85 10.20 7.24
CA SER A 244 10.49 9.96 6.73
C SER A 244 9.53 9.99 7.89
N ALA A 245 8.38 10.64 7.74
CA ALA A 245 7.30 10.57 8.70
C ALA A 245 6.00 10.21 8.00
N GLU A 246 5.26 9.26 8.56
CA GLU A 246 3.99 8.79 8.04
C GLU A 246 2.89 9.08 9.05
N LEU A 247 1.84 9.75 8.60
CA LEU A 247 0.61 9.98 9.35
C LEU A 247 -0.46 9.05 8.79
N GLY A 248 -1.09 8.29 9.67
CA GLY A 248 -2.18 7.38 9.33
C GLY A 248 -3.17 7.21 10.48
N GLY A 249 -4.21 6.44 10.23
CA GLY A 249 -5.28 6.14 11.18
C GLY A 249 -6.67 6.57 10.71
N CYS A 250 -7.67 6.28 11.54
CA CYS A 250 -9.07 6.56 11.26
C CYS A 250 -9.65 7.48 12.35
N ASP A 251 -10.05 6.91 13.48
CA ASP A 251 -10.49 7.67 14.66
C ASP A 251 -9.30 8.07 15.54
N THR A 252 -8.35 7.16 15.72
CA THR A 252 -7.07 7.45 16.37
C THR A 252 -6.04 7.92 15.36
N LYS A 253 -5.25 8.92 15.75
CA LYS A 253 -4.20 9.51 14.92
C LYS A 253 -2.85 8.91 15.29
N SER A 254 -2.11 8.40 14.31
CA SER A 254 -0.77 7.87 14.51
C SER A 254 0.25 8.54 13.61
N VAL A 255 1.44 8.80 14.14
CA VAL A 255 2.58 9.30 13.36
C VAL A 255 3.80 8.45 13.64
N ARG A 256 4.38 7.86 12.58
CA ARG A 256 5.61 7.10 12.61
C ARG A 256 6.74 7.91 11.98
N PHE A 257 7.76 8.23 12.74
CA PHE A 257 9.01 8.80 12.23
C PHE A 257 10.04 7.68 12.03
N SER A 258 10.63 7.61 10.84
CA SER A 258 11.79 6.77 10.52
C SER A 258 12.99 7.67 10.25
N ILE A 259 14.01 7.56 11.10
CA ILE A 259 15.19 8.43 11.09
C ILE A 259 16.42 7.60 10.74
N GLN A 260 17.10 7.98 9.67
CA GLN A 260 18.35 7.38 9.22
C GLN A 260 19.46 8.42 9.15
N PRO A 261 20.72 8.06 9.45
CA PRO A 261 21.84 8.94 9.19
C PRO A 261 22.04 9.11 7.68
N SER A 262 22.55 10.26 7.28
CA SER A 262 23.01 10.46 5.91
C SER A 262 24.26 9.63 5.63
N ALA A 263 24.51 9.33 4.35
CA ALA A 263 25.68 8.54 3.95
C ALA A 263 26.98 9.10 4.57
N GLY A 264 27.74 8.24 5.25
CA GLY A 264 28.99 8.61 5.94
C GLY A 264 28.82 9.21 7.33
N HIS A 265 27.60 9.28 7.87
CA HIS A 265 27.31 9.75 9.23
C HIS A 265 26.87 8.61 10.15
N ASN A 266 27.12 8.77 11.45
CA ASN A 266 26.61 7.87 12.47
C ASN A 266 25.17 8.23 12.84
N LEU A 267 24.41 7.23 13.29
CA LEU A 267 23.07 7.43 13.82
C LEU A 267 23.14 8.37 15.05
N PRO A 268 22.44 9.52 15.05
CA PRO A 268 22.44 10.43 16.18
C PRO A 268 21.78 9.81 17.41
N VAL A 269 22.15 10.28 18.60
CA VAL A 269 21.46 9.88 19.84
C VAL A 269 20.04 10.43 19.85
N LEU A 270 19.14 9.75 20.56
CA LEU A 270 17.72 10.09 20.59
C LEU A 270 17.46 11.55 21.00
N ALA A 271 18.18 12.07 21.99
CA ALA A 271 18.09 13.47 22.39
C ALA A 271 18.30 14.45 21.22
N ASP A 272 19.32 14.22 20.38
CA ASP A 272 19.66 15.09 19.25
C ASP A 272 18.60 15.01 18.14
N ILE A 273 18.06 13.80 17.91
CA ILE A 273 16.94 13.58 16.99
C ILE A 273 15.73 14.40 17.45
N LEU A 274 15.31 14.22 18.71
CA LEU A 274 14.14 14.89 19.25
C LEU A 274 14.31 16.42 19.25
N GLN A 275 15.47 16.93 19.67
CA GLN A 275 15.77 18.36 19.62
C GLN A 275 15.71 18.93 18.20
N THR A 276 16.10 18.14 17.19
CA THR A 276 16.02 18.54 15.77
C THR A 276 14.58 18.52 15.25
N LEU A 277 13.78 17.52 15.61
CA LEU A 277 12.42 17.34 15.08
C LEU A 277 11.38 18.27 15.73
N ILE A 278 11.45 18.49 17.05
CA ILE A 278 10.50 19.31 17.82
C ILE A 278 10.19 20.69 17.18
N PRO A 279 11.17 21.49 16.72
CA PRO A 279 10.87 22.82 16.16
C PRO A 279 10.22 22.77 14.77
N VAL A 280 10.39 21.67 14.03
CA VAL A 280 9.95 21.57 12.63
C VAL A 280 8.63 20.83 12.44
N THR A 281 8.18 20.07 13.44
CA THR A 281 6.98 19.23 13.37
C THR A 281 5.76 19.80 14.08
N SER A 282 4.57 19.46 13.58
CA SER A 282 3.30 19.66 14.29
C SER A 282 3.19 18.80 15.56
N GLN A 283 3.92 17.69 15.64
CA GLN A 283 3.90 16.73 16.76
C GLN A 283 4.85 17.11 17.93
N HIS A 284 5.15 18.39 18.06
CA HIS A 284 6.09 18.92 19.03
C HIS A 284 5.77 18.59 20.51
N LYS A 285 4.50 18.44 20.90
CA LYS A 285 4.10 18.11 22.27
C LYS A 285 4.55 16.70 22.69
N PRO A 286 4.09 15.60 22.06
CA PRO A 286 4.52 14.25 22.46
C PRO A 286 6.04 14.06 22.31
N LEU A 287 6.68 14.66 21.31
CA LEU A 287 8.15 14.58 21.17
C LEU A 287 8.92 15.30 22.30
N ARG A 288 8.40 16.40 22.85
CA ARG A 288 9.03 17.07 24.02
C ARG A 288 8.99 16.18 25.27
N GLU A 289 7.98 15.35 25.39
CA GLU A 289 7.86 14.45 26.53
C GLU A 289 8.76 13.24 26.40
N LEU A 290 8.86 12.66 25.20
CA LEU A 290 9.90 11.69 24.91
C LEU A 290 11.28 12.25 25.25
N LEU A 291 11.57 13.51 24.90
CA LEU A 291 12.86 14.15 25.22
C LEU A 291 13.07 14.26 26.74
N LYS A 292 12.02 14.60 27.48
CA LYS A 292 12.07 14.66 28.95
C LYS A 292 12.30 13.28 29.56
N MET A 293 11.64 12.24 29.04
CA MET A 293 11.83 10.86 29.48
C MET A 293 13.24 10.36 29.19
N ASP A 294 13.79 10.66 28.01
CA ASP A 294 15.17 10.35 27.64
C ASP A 294 16.18 11.00 28.61
N GLN A 295 16.00 12.29 28.91
CA GLN A 295 16.82 13.03 29.87
C GLN A 295 16.74 12.48 31.31
N GLN A 296 15.64 11.80 31.64
CA GLN A 296 15.41 11.16 32.93
C GLN A 296 15.77 9.67 32.92
N SER A 297 16.30 9.15 31.81
CA SER A 297 16.60 7.73 31.60
C SER A 297 15.38 6.82 31.82
N GLN A 298 14.20 7.28 31.43
CA GLN A 298 12.92 6.57 31.59
C GLN A 298 12.44 5.87 30.32
N ILE A 299 13.14 6.04 29.19
CA ILE A 299 12.78 5.36 27.95
C ILE A 299 13.19 3.89 28.03
N VAL A 300 12.21 3.02 27.80
CA VAL A 300 12.42 1.60 27.56
C VAL A 300 12.19 1.34 26.07
N PHE A 301 13.27 1.05 25.35
CA PHE A 301 13.20 0.83 23.91
C PHE A 301 12.34 -0.39 23.58
N GLY A 302 11.42 -0.22 22.63
CA GLY A 302 10.46 -1.23 22.20
C GLY A 302 9.17 -1.28 23.02
N GLU A 303 9.08 -0.58 24.15
CA GLU A 303 7.85 -0.53 24.96
C GLU A 303 6.99 0.69 24.61
N VAL A 304 5.67 0.51 24.67
CA VAL A 304 4.71 1.60 24.55
C VAL A 304 4.65 2.35 25.88
N MET A 305 4.92 3.64 25.83
CA MET A 305 4.96 4.54 26.98
C MET A 305 3.79 5.53 26.89
N SER A 306 3.13 5.78 28.03
CA SER A 306 2.13 6.84 28.11
C SER A 306 2.81 8.21 28.07
N LEU A 307 2.32 9.07 27.19
CA LEU A 307 2.65 10.49 27.08
C LEU A 307 1.43 11.31 27.56
N SER A 308 1.50 12.64 27.51
CA SER A 308 0.41 13.55 27.88
C SER A 308 -0.69 13.62 26.83
N ASP A 309 -1.82 14.23 27.22
CA ASP A 309 -2.93 14.56 26.31
C ASP A 309 -3.42 13.32 25.53
N ASN A 310 -3.50 12.16 26.19
CA ASN A 310 -3.85 10.85 25.63
C ASN A 310 -2.87 10.29 24.59
N TRP A 311 -1.67 10.85 24.45
CA TRP A 311 -0.67 10.30 23.55
C TRP A 311 0.01 9.08 24.15
N SER A 312 0.43 8.17 23.29
CA SER A 312 1.39 7.13 23.58
C SER A 312 2.58 7.24 22.64
N GLY A 313 3.73 6.76 23.08
CA GLY A 313 4.96 6.80 22.31
C GLY A 313 5.72 5.49 22.43
N GLN A 314 6.35 5.07 21.35
CA GLN A 314 7.26 3.93 21.33
C GLN A 314 8.51 4.34 20.55
N VAL A 315 9.68 4.00 21.08
CA VAL A 315 10.94 4.23 20.40
C VAL A 315 11.66 2.90 20.26
N HIS A 316 12.07 2.54 19.06
CA HIS A 316 12.89 1.36 18.82
C HIS A 316 13.99 1.63 17.79
N ILE A 317 14.99 0.76 17.75
CA ILE A 317 16.10 0.83 16.82
C ILE A 317 15.99 -0.37 15.89
N GLU A 318 15.82 -0.10 14.60
CA GLU A 318 15.89 -1.13 13.57
C GLU A 318 17.32 -1.20 13.04
N ARG A 319 17.89 -2.41 13.01
CA ARG A 319 19.23 -2.66 12.48
C ARG A 319 19.10 -3.42 11.18
N GLY A 320 19.21 -2.71 10.06
CA GLY A 320 19.35 -3.33 8.74
C GLY A 320 20.76 -3.86 8.49
N PHE A 321 20.92 -4.60 7.39
CA PHE A 321 22.22 -5.13 6.96
C PHE A 321 23.27 -4.03 6.69
N GLU A 322 22.83 -2.86 6.20
CA GLU A 322 23.74 -1.76 5.84
C GLU A 322 23.56 -0.49 6.68
N ASN A 323 22.35 -0.23 7.22
CA ASN A 323 22.05 0.98 7.97
C ASN A 323 21.14 0.71 9.17
N ALA A 324 21.38 1.42 10.28
CA ALA A 324 20.47 1.45 11.43
C ALA A 324 19.54 2.67 11.35
N SER A 325 18.29 2.51 11.78
CA SER A 325 17.30 3.57 11.91
C SER A 325 16.77 3.65 13.34
N VAL A 326 16.43 4.87 13.77
CA VAL A 326 15.56 5.08 14.92
C VAL A 326 14.14 5.22 14.40
N ILE A 327 13.22 4.46 14.98
CA ILE A 327 11.79 4.59 14.73
C ILE A 327 11.15 5.20 15.98
N ILE A 328 10.33 6.23 15.78
CA ILE A 328 9.52 6.85 16.82
C ILE A 328 8.07 6.76 16.36
N ASN A 329 7.28 5.94 17.04
CA ASN A 329 5.83 5.89 16.85
C ASN A 329 5.19 6.75 17.94
N ILE A 330 4.26 7.61 17.56
CA ILE A 330 3.37 8.30 18.49
C ILE A 330 1.93 8.10 18.03
N ALA A 331 1.03 7.86 18.98
CA ALA A 331 -0.39 7.66 18.68
C ALA A 331 -1.26 8.35 19.72
N GLU A 332 -2.28 9.07 19.27
CA GLU A 332 -3.34 9.64 20.09
C GLU A 332 -4.33 8.53 20.45
N GLN A 333 -4.55 8.32 21.74
CA GLN A 333 -5.53 7.38 22.27
C GLN A 333 -6.87 8.11 22.48
N ASP A 334 -7.96 7.38 22.25
CA ASP A 334 -9.33 7.85 22.52
C ASP A 334 -9.63 7.99 24.02
#